data_AF-A0A4Z1T8S6-F1
#
_entry.id   AF-A0A4Z1T8S6-F1
#
_cell.length_a   1.000
_cell.length_b   1.000
_cell.length_c   1.000
_cell.angle_alpha   90.00
_cell.angle_beta   90.00
_cell.angle_gamma   90.00
#
_symmetry.space_group_name_H-M   'P 1'
#
loop_
_entity.id
_entity.type
_entity.pdbx_description
1 polymer ?
#
loop_
_entity_poly.entity_id
_entity_poly.type
_entity_poly.pdbx_seq_one_letter_code
_entity_poly.pdbx_strand_id
1 'polypeptide(L)' 'MAKTKNHTNKNQNRKAHRNGIKRPPPEAYKSLKGMDPKYLRNLHRARANDPAQSHKPNHNKE' A
#
# COMPACT_ATOMS: atom_id res chain seq x y z
N MET A 1 -35.50 34.73 0.92
CA MET A 1 -34.38 33.78 0.78
C MET A 1 -33.07 34.56 0.83
N ALA A 2 -32.34 34.51 1.94
CA ALA A 2 -31.08 35.25 2.07
C ALA A 2 -29.94 34.46 1.43
N LYS A 3 -29.13 35.11 0.58
CA LYS A 3 -27.99 34.46 -0.08
C LYS A 3 -26.90 34.17 0.95
N THR A 4 -26.33 32.96 0.91
CA THR A 4 -25.21 32.54 1.76
C THR A 4 -23.90 32.53 0.96
N LYS A 5 -22.78 32.25 1.64
CA LYS A 5 -21.48 32.15 0.99
C LYS A 5 -21.35 30.82 0.25
N ASN A 6 -21.05 30.87 -1.05
CA ASN A 6 -21.00 29.69 -1.92
C ASN A 6 -19.78 28.77 -1.67
N HIS A 7 -18.66 29.29 -1.15
CA HIS A 7 -17.45 28.48 -0.88
C HIS A 7 -16.48 29.14 0.12
N THR A 8 -15.77 28.35 0.94
CA THR A 8 -14.63 28.82 1.76
C THR A 8 -13.63 27.72 2.15
N ASN A 9 -12.34 28.06 2.11
CA ASN A 9 -11.23 27.21 2.56
C ASN A 9 -10.63 27.66 3.92
N LYS A 10 -11.27 28.60 4.64
CA LYS A 10 -10.67 29.35 5.78
C LYS A 10 -10.18 28.47 6.95
N ASN A 11 -10.79 27.31 7.19
CA ASN A 11 -10.46 26.45 8.33
C ASN A 11 -9.92 25.07 7.92
N GLN A 12 -9.70 24.80 6.63
CA GLN A 12 -9.25 23.46 6.24
C GLN A 12 -7.80 23.21 6.65
N ASN A 13 -6.90 24.18 6.43
CA ASN A 13 -5.49 24.06 6.83
C ASN A 13 -5.35 23.84 8.34
N ARG A 14 -6.06 24.65 9.16
CA ARG A 14 -6.05 24.50 10.62
C ARG A 14 -6.52 23.13 11.08
N LYS A 15 -7.55 22.55 10.43
CA LYS A 15 -8.02 21.20 10.73
C LYS A 15 -7.03 20.13 10.28
N ALA A 16 -6.45 20.27 9.09
CA ALA A 16 -5.47 19.32 8.55
C ALA A 16 -4.22 19.22 9.44
N HIS A 17 -3.78 20.34 10.03
CA HIS A 17 -2.62 20.37 10.91
C HIS A 17 -2.93 20.08 12.39
N ARG A 18 -4.20 20.01 12.81
CA ARG A 18 -4.57 19.75 14.23
C ARG A 18 -3.96 18.45 14.76
N ASN A 19 -3.97 17.39 13.95
CA ASN A 19 -3.39 16.08 14.28
C ASN A 19 -2.07 15.81 13.53
N GLY A 20 -1.59 16.80 12.76
CA GLY A 20 -0.49 16.66 11.82
C GLY A 20 -0.83 15.87 10.55
N ILE A 21 -0.13 16.18 9.47
CA ILE A 21 -0.21 15.42 8.22
C ILE A 21 0.77 14.25 8.33
N LYS A 22 0.23 13.04 8.54
CA LYS A 22 1.03 11.81 8.70
C LYS A 22 1.49 11.30 7.33
N ARG A 23 2.76 10.87 7.25
CA ARG A 23 3.31 10.17 6.08
C ARG A 23 3.03 8.67 6.22
N PRO A 24 2.86 7.91 5.12
CA PRO A 24 2.80 6.46 5.19
C PRO A 24 4.13 5.91 5.75
N PRO A 25 4.09 4.82 6.54
CA PRO A 25 5.30 4.22 7.08
C PRO A 25 6.17 3.64 5.96
N PRO A 26 7.51 3.73 6.06
CA PRO A 26 8.40 3.07 5.13
C PRO A 26 8.43 1.57 5.43
N GLU A 27 7.88 0.75 4.54
CA GLU A 27 8.03 -0.71 4.59
C GLU A 27 9.28 -1.15 3.84
N ALA A 28 10.00 -2.15 4.36
CA ALA A 28 11.20 -2.69 3.71
C ALA A 28 10.91 -3.31 2.34
N TYR A 29 9.70 -3.87 2.16
CA TYR A 29 9.25 -4.47 0.91
C TYR A 29 7.90 -3.88 0.49
N LYS A 30 7.82 -3.37 -0.74
CA LYS A 30 6.59 -2.80 -1.31
C LYS A 30 5.72 -3.88 -1.95
N SER A 31 4.44 -3.58 -2.11
CA SER A 31 3.52 -4.45 -2.86
C SER A 31 3.92 -4.57 -4.33
N LEU A 32 3.82 -5.77 -4.91
CA LEU A 32 4.05 -6.02 -6.34
C LEU A 32 2.79 -5.80 -7.20
N LYS A 33 1.73 -5.19 -6.66
CA LYS A 33 0.47 -4.95 -7.36
C LYS A 33 0.70 -3.96 -8.52
N GLY A 34 0.25 -4.34 -9.72
CA GLY A 34 0.42 -3.52 -10.93
C GLY A 34 1.77 -3.71 -11.65
N MET A 35 2.63 -4.62 -11.17
CA MET A 35 3.82 -5.02 -11.90
C MET A 35 3.46 -5.94 -13.08
N ASP A 36 4.32 -5.96 -14.10
CA ASP A 36 4.15 -6.80 -15.29
C ASP A 36 3.87 -8.28 -14.93
N PRO A 37 2.73 -8.85 -15.39
CA PRO A 37 2.41 -10.25 -15.17
C PRO A 37 3.50 -11.23 -15.62
N LYS A 38 4.25 -10.92 -16.70
CA LYS A 38 5.33 -11.82 -17.17
C LYS A 38 6.48 -11.89 -16.16
N TYR A 39 6.87 -10.75 -15.60
CA TYR A 39 7.84 -10.71 -14.51
C TYR A 39 7.34 -11.48 -13.29
N LEU A 40 6.09 -11.27 -12.87
CA LEU A 40 5.53 -11.93 -11.68
C LEU A 40 5.52 -13.46 -11.82
N ARG A 41 5.18 -13.97 -13.00
CA ARG A 41 5.22 -15.41 -13.32
C ARG A 41 6.65 -15.96 -13.24
N ASN A 42 7.62 -15.22 -13.76
CA ASN A 42 9.02 -15.60 -13.68
C ASN A 42 9.53 -15.60 -12.23
N LEU A 43 9.26 -14.54 -11.48
CA LEU A 43 9.64 -14.40 -10.07
C LEU A 43 9.06 -15.55 -9.23
N HIS A 44 7.81 -15.92 -9.46
CA HIS A 44 7.16 -17.03 -8.76
C HIS A 44 7.89 -18.36 -9.01
N ARG A 45 8.19 -18.69 -10.27
CA ARG A 45 8.92 -19.91 -10.64
C ARG A 45 10.35 -19.91 -10.11
N ALA A 46 11.04 -18.77 -10.16
CA ALA A 46 12.41 -18.64 -9.68
C ALA A 46 12.47 -18.91 -8.17
N ARG A 47 11.57 -18.31 -7.39
CA ARG A 47 11.49 -18.52 -5.94
C ARG A 47 11.11 -19.95 -5.58
N ALA A 48 10.24 -20.60 -6.37
CA ALA A 48 9.77 -21.96 -6.12
C ALA A 48 10.82 -23.04 -6.42
N ASN A 49 11.84 -22.74 -7.24
CA ASN A 49 12.88 -23.69 -7.63
C ASN A 49 14.26 -23.32 -7.06
N ASP A 50 14.33 -22.30 -6.20
CA ASP A 50 15.57 -21.86 -5.58
C ASP A 50 15.92 -22.80 -4.42
N PRO A 51 17.02 -23.60 -4.51
CA PRO A 51 17.40 -24.53 -3.46
C PRO A 51 17.79 -23.85 -2.14
N ALA A 52 18.09 -22.54 -2.16
CA ALA A 52 18.39 -21.76 -0.96
C ALA A 52 17.13 -21.28 -0.23
N GLN A 53 15.97 -21.28 -0.88
CA GLN A 53 14.72 -20.91 -0.22
C GLN A 53 14.15 -22.10 0.55
N SER A 54 13.99 -21.95 1.86
CA SER A 54 13.27 -22.95 2.65
C SER A 54 11.77 -22.88 2.33
N HIS A 55 11.25 -23.87 1.59
CA HIS A 55 9.81 -24.02 1.42
C HIS A 55 9.20 -24.51 2.74
N LYS A 56 8.49 -23.63 3.43
CA LYS A 56 7.76 -23.98 4.65
C LYS A 56 6.66 -24.99 4.30
N PRO A 57 6.51 -26.09 5.05
CA PRO A 57 5.38 -27.00 4.86
C PRO A 57 4.07 -26.23 5.09
N ASN A 58 3.07 -26.50 4.25
CA ASN A 58 1.77 -25.86 4.37
C ASN A 58 1.12 -26.25 5.70
N HIS A 59 0.96 -25.28 6.61
CA HIS A 59 0.37 -25.48 7.95
C HIS A 59 -1.16 -25.60 7.93
N ASN A 60 -1.80 -25.41 6.77
CA ASN A 60 -3.26 -25.52 6.60
C ASN A 60 -3.65 -26.82 5.85
N LYS A 61 -2.99 -27.94 6.16
CA LYS A 61 -3.41 -29.27 5.69
C LYS A 61 -4.26 -29.93 6.78
N GLU A 62 -5.49 -29.46 6.93
CA GLU A 62 -6.60 -30.26 7.46
C GLU A 62 -7.58 -30.53 6.33
#